data_AF-A0AAN9GN70-F1
#
_entry.id   AF-A0AAN9GN70-F1
#
_cell.length_a   1.000
_cell.length_b   1.000
_cell.length_c   1.000
_cell.angle_alpha   90.00
_cell.angle_beta   90.00
_cell.angle_gamma   90.00
#
_symmetry.space_group_name_H-M   'P 1'
#
loop_
_entity.id
_entity.type
_entity.pdbx_description
1 polymer ?
#
loop_
_entity_poly.entity_id
_entity_poly.type
_entity_poly.pdbx_seq_one_letter_code
_entity_poly.pdbx_strand_id
1 'polypeptide(L)'
;MCDLSKISIQKVQLWSTEALKAFLCVRKKSVEGAHEELVARAFAALEDGIPVDHEAENAERVLLQEYKQKLCVEGVLYPDPFTITTGLKGSKMGDSCGQASSSLTSVNT
;
A
#
# COMPACT_ATOMS: atom_id res chain seq x y z
N MET A 1 -6.59 24.37 2.51
CA MET A 1 -7.06 23.09 3.11
C MET A 1 -8.49 22.88 2.63
N CYS A 2 -8.77 21.80 1.92
CA CYS A 2 -10.10 21.57 1.36
C CYS A 2 -10.98 20.90 2.42
N ASP A 3 -11.98 21.63 2.90
CA ASP A 3 -13.00 21.16 3.83
C ASP A 3 -13.71 19.90 3.26
N LEU A 4 -13.38 18.73 3.81
CA LEU A 4 -14.10 17.47 3.56
C LEU A 4 -15.49 17.44 4.22
N SER A 5 -15.85 18.50 4.97
CA SER A 5 -17.05 18.60 5.81
C SER A 5 -18.39 18.72 5.05
N LYS A 6 -18.39 18.71 3.70
CA LYS A 6 -19.62 18.86 2.89
C LYS A 6 -19.65 17.99 1.62
N ILE A 7 -19.29 16.72 1.70
CA ILE A 7 -19.67 15.78 0.63
C ILE A 7 -21.13 15.39 0.89
N SER A 8 -22.04 15.89 0.05
CA SER A 8 -23.46 15.53 0.10
C SER A 8 -23.67 14.09 -0.37
N ILE A 9 -24.69 13.41 0.16
CA ILE A 9 -25.05 12.04 -0.23
C ILE A 9 -25.27 11.90 -1.75
N GLN A 10 -25.78 12.96 -2.39
CA GLN A 10 -25.96 13.01 -3.85
C GLN A 10 -24.66 12.82 -4.62
N LYS A 11 -23.53 13.28 -4.08
CA LYS A 11 -22.21 13.11 -4.68
C LYS A 11 -21.71 11.67 -4.58
N VAL A 12 -22.03 10.97 -3.49
CA VAL A 12 -21.70 9.56 -3.28
C VAL A 12 -22.60 8.67 -4.16
N GLN A 13 -23.85 9.07 -4.37
CA GLN A 13 -24.80 8.37 -5.24
C GLN A 13 -24.42 8.45 -6.73
N LEU A 14 -23.63 9.45 -7.14
CA LEU A 14 -23.08 9.57 -8.49
C LEU A 14 -21.88 8.65 -8.75
N TRP A 15 -21.35 7.96 -7.73
CA TRP A 15 -20.20 7.06 -7.90
C TRP A 15 -20.61 5.73 -8.53
N SER A 16 -19.73 5.15 -9.33
CA SER A 16 -19.94 3.79 -9.84
C SER A 16 -19.87 2.77 -8.70
N THR A 17 -20.52 1.61 -8.89
CA THR A 17 -20.45 0.49 -7.96
C THR A 17 -19.00 0.05 -7.70
N GLU A 18 -18.14 0.09 -8.72
CA GLU A 18 -16.72 -0.21 -8.58
C GLU A 18 -16.00 0.82 -7.70
N ALA A 19 -16.29 2.12 -7.87
CA ALA A 19 -15.70 3.18 -7.06
C ALA A 19 -16.15 3.08 -5.58
N LEU A 20 -17.42 2.75 -5.34
CA LEU A 20 -17.94 2.51 -3.98
C LEU A 20 -17.27 1.32 -3.31
N LYS A 21 -17.10 0.22 -4.05
CA LYS A 21 -16.40 -0.96 -3.54
C LYS A 21 -14.94 -0.68 -3.26
N ALA A 22 -14.23 0.03 -4.15
CA ALA A 22 -12.86 0.45 -3.92
C ALA A 22 -12.75 1.34 -2.66
N PHE A 23 -13.66 2.32 -2.51
CA PHE A 23 -13.70 3.21 -1.36
C PHE A 23 -13.92 2.47 -0.03
N LEU A 24 -14.81 1.48 0.00
CA LEU A 24 -15.10 0.65 1.17
C LEU A 24 -14.00 -0.37 1.46
N CYS A 25 -13.37 -0.92 0.41
CA CYS A 25 -12.29 -1.91 0.49
C CYS A 25 -11.09 -1.35 1.25
N VAL A 26 -10.64 -0.14 0.90
CA VAL A 26 -9.52 0.52 1.58
C VAL A 26 -9.86 0.92 3.03
N ARG A 27 -11.14 0.90 3.42
CA ARG A 27 -11.60 1.15 4.79
C ARG A 27 -11.98 -0.14 5.54
N LYS A 28 -11.63 -1.31 4.98
CA LYS A 28 -11.99 -2.66 5.50
C LYS A 28 -13.49 -2.80 5.84
N LYS A 29 -14.37 -2.16 5.06
CA LYS A 29 -15.82 -2.31 5.19
C LYS A 29 -16.33 -3.34 4.17
N SER A 30 -17.45 -3.98 4.50
CA SER A 30 -18.08 -4.95 3.60
C SER A 30 -18.41 -4.30 2.25
N VAL A 31 -18.02 -4.97 1.17
CA VAL A 31 -18.26 -4.58 -0.24
C VAL A 31 -19.43 -5.37 -0.86
N GLU A 32 -20.08 -6.21 -0.07
CA GLU A 32 -21.26 -6.97 -0.47
C GLU A 32 -22.53 -6.12 -0.28
N GLY A 33 -23.43 -6.21 -1.26
CA GLY A 33 -24.72 -5.53 -1.23
C GLY A 33 -25.13 -4.91 -2.56
N ALA A 34 -26.35 -4.38 -2.57
CA ALA A 34 -26.89 -3.58 -3.66
C ALA A 34 -26.24 -2.18 -3.71
N HIS A 35 -26.39 -1.46 -4.83
CA HIS A 35 -25.80 -0.13 -5.01
C HIS A 35 -26.20 0.85 -3.89
N GLU A 36 -27.48 0.87 -3.50
CA GLU A 36 -27.99 1.73 -2.44
C GLU A 36 -27.36 1.44 -1.08
N GLU A 37 -27.14 0.17 -0.76
CA GLU A 37 -26.47 -0.24 0.48
C GLU A 37 -25.00 0.19 0.50
N LEU A 38 -24.31 0.11 -0.65
CA LEU A 38 -22.94 0.58 -0.79
C LEU A 38 -22.85 2.10 -0.64
N VAL A 39 -23.80 2.86 -1.20
CA VAL A 39 -23.87 4.32 -1.06
C VAL A 39 -24.10 4.71 0.40
N ALA A 40 -25.08 4.10 1.08
CA ALA A 40 -25.37 4.37 2.48
C ALA A 40 -24.16 4.09 3.38
N ARG A 41 -23.47 2.97 3.13
CA ARG A 41 -22.28 2.57 3.89
C ARG A 41 -21.07 3.47 3.62
N ALA A 42 -20.89 3.90 2.36
CA ALA A 42 -19.85 4.85 1.99
C ALA A 42 -20.10 6.23 2.60
N PHE A 43 -21.36 6.68 2.64
CA PHE A 43 -21.75 7.93 3.27
C PHE A 43 -21.54 7.88 4.80
N ALA A 44 -21.99 6.82 5.47
CA ALA A 44 -21.75 6.63 6.90
C ALA A 44 -20.25 6.60 7.24
N ALA A 45 -19.44 5.90 6.45
CA ALA A 45 -17.98 5.88 6.63
C ALA A 45 -17.32 7.26 6.44
N LEU A 46 -17.95 8.13 5.64
CA LEU A 46 -17.49 9.49 5.38
C LEU A 46 -17.89 10.45 6.53
N GLU A 47 -19.08 10.29 7.10
CA GLU A 47 -19.53 11.01 8.31
C GLU A 47 -18.74 10.60 9.55
N ASP A 48 -18.48 9.30 9.73
CA ASP A 48 -17.68 8.76 10.82
C ASP A 48 -16.19 9.13 10.71
N GLY A 49 -15.75 9.68 9.56
CA GLY A 49 -14.37 10.06 9.32
C GLY A 49 -13.41 8.87 9.39
N ILE A 50 -13.85 7.68 8.95
CA ILE A 50 -13.05 6.46 9.06
C ILE A 50 -11.78 6.62 8.23
N PRO A 51 -10.59 6.56 8.86
CA PRO A 51 -9.34 6.73 8.14
C PRO A 51 -9.17 5.61 7.12
N VAL A 52 -8.55 5.98 6.00
CA VAL A 52 -8.06 5.04 5.00
C VAL A 52 -7.09 4.10 5.71
N ASP A 53 -7.30 2.79 5.59
CA ASP A 53 -6.41 1.81 6.18
C ASP A 53 -5.13 1.74 5.36
N HIS A 54 -4.21 2.64 5.68
CA HIS A 54 -2.86 2.67 5.14
C HIS A 54 -1.98 1.55 5.72
N GLU A 55 -2.46 0.78 6.70
CA GLU A 55 -1.65 -0.28 7.30
C GLU A 55 -1.44 -1.44 6.32
N ALA A 56 -2.41 -1.74 5.45
CA ALA A 56 -2.27 -2.83 4.48
C ALA A 56 -1.20 -2.53 3.41
N GLU A 57 -1.24 -1.35 2.79
CA GLU A 57 -0.25 -0.91 1.81
C GLU A 57 1.14 -0.75 2.45
N ASN A 58 1.19 -0.19 3.66
CA ASN A 58 2.44 -0.08 4.40
C ASN A 58 2.99 -1.46 4.79
N ALA A 59 2.15 -2.40 5.21
CA ALA A 59 2.55 -3.75 5.55
C ALA A 59 3.10 -4.51 4.33
N GLU A 60 2.48 -4.38 3.16
CA GLU A 60 2.99 -4.99 1.92
C GLU A 60 4.36 -4.40 1.54
N ARG A 61 4.51 -3.08 1.63
CA ARG A 61 5.78 -2.40 1.34
C ARG A 61 6.88 -2.81 2.31
N VAL A 62 6.58 -2.90 3.61
CA VAL A 62 7.51 -3.36 4.65
C VAL A 62 7.89 -4.81 4.41
N LEU A 63 6.93 -5.68 4.12
CA LEU A 63 7.18 -7.10 3.83
C LEU A 63 8.10 -7.28 2.61
N LEU A 64 7.88 -6.50 1.54
CA LEU A 64 8.72 -6.53 0.35
C LEU A 64 10.14 -6.02 0.65
N GLN A 65 10.27 -5.01 1.48
CA GLN A 65 11.56 -4.47 1.90
C GLN A 65 12.33 -5.48 2.77
N GLU A 66 11.67 -6.09 3.75
CA GLU A 66 12.25 -7.17 4.58
C GLU A 66 12.66 -8.37 3.74
N TYR A 67 11.84 -8.76 2.76
CA TYR A 67 12.15 -9.86 1.85
C TYR A 67 13.42 -9.57 1.03
N LYS A 68 13.53 -8.36 0.45
CA LYS A 68 14.74 -7.93 -0.27
C LYS A 68 15.97 -7.89 0.62
N GLN A 69 15.83 -7.48 1.88
CA GLN A 69 16.93 -7.53 2.85
C GLN A 69 17.36 -8.95 3.15
N LYS A 70 16.43 -9.90 3.29
CA LYS A 70 16.75 -11.33 3.50
C LYS A 70 17.45 -11.97 2.30
N LEU A 71 17.22 -11.47 1.09
CA LEU A 71 17.97 -11.86 -0.11
C LEU A 71 19.39 -11.29 -0.13
N CYS A 72 19.72 -10.32 0.72
CA CYS A 72 21.08 -9.80 0.87
C CYS A 72 21.76 -10.44 2.09
N VAL A 73 22.74 -11.31 1.84
CA VAL A 73 23.51 -11.96 2.90
C VAL A 73 24.97 -11.59 2.71
N GLU A 74 25.60 -11.06 3.77
CA GLU A 74 27.00 -10.60 3.74
C GLU A 74 27.31 -9.57 2.64
N GLY A 75 26.34 -8.71 2.30
CA GLY A 75 26.49 -7.70 1.24
C GLY A 75 26.38 -8.25 -0.18
N VAL A 76 26.11 -9.55 -0.33
CA VAL A 76 25.87 -10.23 -1.60
C VAL A 76 24.36 -10.37 -1.80
N LEU A 77 23.85 -9.81 -2.89
CA LEU A 77 22.46 -9.97 -3.29
C LEU A 77 22.27 -11.34 -3.98
N TYR A 78 21.45 -12.19 -3.37
CA TYR A 78 21.06 -13.47 -3.94
C TYR A 78 19.86 -13.31 -4.86
N PRO A 79 19.81 -14.05 -5.98
CA PRO A 79 18.65 -14.05 -6.86
C PRO A 79 17.43 -14.63 -6.12
N ASP A 80 16.25 -14.09 -6.43
CA ASP A 80 15.00 -14.56 -5.84
C ASP A 80 14.74 -16.02 -6.25
N PRO A 81 14.71 -16.97 -5.29
CA PRO A 81 14.62 -18.40 -5.56
C PRO A 81 13.34 -18.82 -6.31
N PHE A 82 12.27 -18.03 -6.25
CA PHE A 82 11.00 -18.33 -6.94
C PHE A 82 10.99 -17.81 -8.38
N THR A 83 11.93 -16.94 -8.74
CA THR A 83 12.09 -16.43 -10.12
C THR A 83 13.06 -17.26 -10.95
N ILE A 84 13.82 -18.17 -10.31
CA ILE A 84 14.80 -19.05 -10.96
C ILE A 84 14.07 -20.18 -11.68
N THR A 85 13.61 -19.93 -12.90
CA THR A 85 12.91 -20.92 -13.73
C THR A 85 13.84 -21.87 -14.48
N THR A 86 15.14 -21.57 -14.55
CA THR A 86 16.14 -22.43 -15.20
C THR A 86 17.49 -22.38 -14.49
N GLY A 87 17.88 -23.51 -13.89
CA GLY A 87 19.27 -23.87 -13.55
C GLY A 87 20.03 -22.89 -12.66
N LEU A 88 20.23 -23.27 -11.39
CA LEU A 88 21.17 -22.62 -10.48
C LEU A 88 22.61 -22.79 -11.01
N LYS A 89 23.00 -21.99 -12.00
CA LYS A 89 24.38 -21.82 -12.42
C LYS A 89 24.85 -20.53 -11.78
N GLY A 90 25.61 -20.67 -10.70
CA GLY A 90 26.12 -19.60 -9.88
C GLY A 90 26.87 -18.56 -10.70
N SER A 91 26.15 -17.51 -11.11
CA SER A 91 26.73 -16.26 -11.55
C SER A 91 26.68 -15.34 -10.34
N LYS A 92 27.84 -15.15 -9.71
CA LYS A 92 28.04 -14.18 -8.64
C LYS A 92 27.84 -12.79 -9.28
N MET A 93 26.60 -12.31 -9.34
CA MET A 93 26.32 -10.92 -9.68
C MET A 93 26.68 -10.10 -8.44
N GLY A 94 27.92 -9.64 -8.43
CA GLY A 94 28.46 -8.75 -7.41
C GLY A 94 27.88 -7.36 -7.60
N ASP A 95 26.59 -7.20 -7.32
CA ASP A 95 26.02 -5.89 -7.05
C ASP A 95 25.99 -5.75 -5.53
N SER A 96 27.02 -5.10 -4.99
CA SER A 96 27.08 -4.69 -3.60
C SER A 96 25.82 -3.92 -3.26
N CYS A 97 25.01 -4.45 -2.32
CA CYS A 97 23.82 -3.79 -1.83
C CYS A 97 24.24 -2.51 -1.11
N GLY A 98 24.20 -1.39 -1.83
CA GLY A 98 24.60 -0.08 -1.31
C GLY A 98 23.75 0.28 -0.11
N GLN A 99 24.37 0.38 1.06
CA GLN A 99 23.78 1.02 2.22
C GLN A 99 23.41 2.46 1.83
N ALA A 100 22.12 2.73 1.70
CA ALA A 100 21.63 4.10 1.79
C ALA A 100 21.77 4.55 3.25
N SER A 101 23.00 4.88 3.66
CA SER A 101 23.25 5.69 4.84
C SER A 101 22.64 7.06 4.56
N SER A 102 21.46 7.31 5.11
CA SER A 102 20.90 8.65 5.16
C SER A 102 21.77 9.50 6.10
N SER A 103 22.80 10.13 5.56
CA SER A 103 23.56 11.17 6.24
C SER A 103 22.66 12.40 6.44
N LEU A 104 21.99 12.47 7.60
CA LEU A 104 21.41 13.72 8.08
C LEU A 104 22.53 14.58 8.67
N THR A 105 23.15 15.43 7.86
CA THR A 105 23.91 16.57 8.37
C THR A 105 23.02 17.81 8.33
N SER A 106 22.23 18.02 9.39
CA SER A 106 21.74 19.35 9.73
C SER A 106 22.80 20.06 10.56
N VAL A 107 23.62 20.87 9.90
CA VAL A 107 24.34 21.98 10.52
C VAL A 107 23.51 23.23 10.26
N ASN A 108 22.75 23.66 11.26
CA ASN A 108 22.25 25.02 11.34
C ASN A 108 23.14 25.76 12.34
N THR A 109 23.83 26.80 11.86
CA THR A 109 24.38 27.89 12.69
C THR A 109 23.57 29.13 12.36
#